data_AF-A0AAU4M878-F1
#
_entry.id   AF-A0AAU4M878-F1
#
_cell.length_a   1.000
_cell.length_b   1.000
_cell.length_c   1.000
_cell.angle_alpha   90.00
_cell.angle_beta   90.00
_cell.angle_gamma   90.00
#
_symmetry.space_group_name_H-M   'P 1'
#
loop_
_entity.id
_entity.type
_entity.pdbx_description
1 polymer ?
#
loop_
_entity_poly.entity_id
_entity_poly.type
_entity_poly.pdbx_seq_one_letter_code
_entity_poly.pdbx_strand_id
1 'polypeptide(L)'
;MTHMIIAGEAPQRELVQGLGGDAELVQQLEADGYSGVRFELAREQLWTYAVRALTGMMRNGSIAASSRAGIWANELKMLERDRDLRDQLALETVIAVDAWWFGEEALGLNAWDPAKGASLRTYFMGACLSSGFPNVLRSWRRKRLKSEAASARHLERIHDSADQSGLEAVILRAVVREVLAEATLVQKSICGLIYTQDLTHKEIGKVLGNRSAAAVGAQLNRLRTKVTRLVRIGVLDVPTEYLASAGAGSAVRGVN
;
A
#
# COMPACT_ATOMS: atom_id res chain seq x y z
N MET A 1 -15.41 44.22 35.42
CA MET A 1 -14.39 43.29 34.87
C MET A 1 -15.06 42.52 33.74
N THR A 2 -15.09 43.11 32.54
CA THR A 2 -14.25 42.77 31.36
C THR A 2 -14.99 41.77 30.47
N HIS A 3 -15.90 42.21 29.57
CA HIS A 3 -15.65 42.42 28.12
C HIS A 3 -14.87 41.26 27.45
N MET A 4 -15.48 40.54 26.49
CA MET A 4 -15.39 40.89 25.07
C MET A 4 -16.19 39.92 24.19
N ILE A 5 -17.06 40.50 23.35
CA ILE A 5 -17.69 39.89 22.17
C ILE A 5 -16.59 39.60 21.15
N ILE A 6 -16.58 38.40 20.55
CA ILE A 6 -16.20 38.24 19.13
C ILE A 6 -17.26 37.34 18.49
N ALA A 7 -18.22 37.99 17.85
CA ALA A 7 -18.84 37.48 16.64
C ALA A 7 -17.74 37.39 15.57
N GLY A 8 -17.57 36.20 15.00
CA GLY A 8 -16.63 35.91 13.91
C GLY A 8 -17.34 35.09 12.85
N GLU A 9 -18.19 35.77 12.08
CA GLU A 9 -18.29 35.61 10.62
C GLU A 9 -18.50 34.17 10.07
N ALA A 10 -19.77 33.76 10.00
CA ALA A 10 -20.21 32.89 8.91
C ALA A 10 -20.19 33.73 7.61
N PRO A 11 -19.53 33.26 6.53
CA PRO A 11 -20.32 32.91 5.36
C PRO A 11 -19.63 31.90 4.40
N GLN A 12 -20.22 30.72 4.19
CA GLN A 12 -20.30 30.07 2.87
C GLN A 12 -21.47 29.06 2.88
N ARG A 13 -22.66 29.65 2.78
CA ARG A 13 -23.81 29.20 1.98
C ARG A 13 -24.11 27.70 1.95
N GLU A 14 -25.14 27.35 2.72
CA GLU A 14 -26.26 26.52 2.26
C GLU A 14 -25.91 25.30 1.40
N LEU A 15 -25.72 24.20 2.11
CA LEU A 15 -26.29 22.89 1.84
C LEU A 15 -27.45 22.95 0.81
N VAL A 16 -27.15 22.94 -0.49
CA VAL A 16 -28.17 22.68 -1.52
C VAL A 16 -28.63 21.24 -1.34
N GLN A 17 -29.94 21.15 -1.17
CA GLN A 17 -30.70 20.04 -0.65
C GLN A 17 -30.93 18.97 -1.73
N GLY A 18 -31.37 17.80 -1.26
CA GLY A 18 -31.50 16.54 -1.99
C GLY A 18 -32.05 16.60 -3.41
N LEU A 19 -31.44 15.80 -4.29
CA LEU A 19 -31.89 15.33 -5.61
C LEU A 19 -32.20 16.40 -6.68
N GLY A 20 -32.67 17.60 -6.33
CA GLY A 20 -32.90 18.72 -7.25
C GLY A 20 -31.64 19.52 -7.59
N GLY A 21 -30.73 19.70 -6.62
CA GLY A 21 -29.51 20.50 -6.82
C GLY A 21 -28.45 19.82 -7.71
N ASP A 22 -28.31 18.49 -7.61
CA ASP A 22 -27.33 17.76 -8.43
C ASP A 22 -27.77 17.71 -9.90
N ALA A 23 -29.07 17.55 -10.17
CA ALA A 23 -29.61 17.52 -11.53
C ALA A 23 -29.50 18.89 -12.21
N GLU A 24 -29.83 19.96 -11.48
CA GLU A 24 -29.65 21.33 -11.96
C GLU A 24 -28.16 21.64 -12.22
N LEU A 25 -27.27 21.22 -11.30
CA LEU A 25 -25.83 21.38 -11.48
C LEU A 25 -25.36 20.70 -12.77
N VAL A 26 -25.75 19.45 -13.02
CA VAL A 26 -25.34 18.73 -14.25
C VAL A 26 -25.88 19.40 -15.50
N GLN A 27 -27.12 19.89 -15.50
CA GLN A 27 -27.66 20.65 -16.64
C GLN A 27 -26.87 21.94 -16.90
N GLN A 28 -26.48 22.67 -15.85
CA GLN A 28 -25.65 23.86 -15.99
C GLN A 28 -24.26 23.52 -16.56
N LEU A 29 -23.65 22.43 -16.08
CA LEU A 29 -22.35 21.96 -16.59
C LEU A 29 -22.43 21.53 -18.06
N GLU A 30 -23.51 20.86 -18.46
CA GLU A 30 -23.77 20.47 -19.84
C GLU A 30 -23.93 21.70 -20.75
N ALA A 31 -24.69 22.72 -20.30
CA ALA A 31 -24.87 23.97 -21.02
C ALA A 31 -23.55 24.75 -21.20
N ASP A 32 -22.64 24.65 -20.23
CA ASP A 32 -21.29 25.23 -20.27
C ASP A 32 -20.29 24.37 -21.06
N GLY A 33 -20.74 23.26 -21.68
CA GLY A 33 -19.89 22.33 -22.41
C GLY A 33 -18.84 21.65 -21.54
N TYR A 34 -19.15 21.39 -20.28
CA TYR A 34 -18.26 20.80 -19.28
C TYR A 34 -16.93 21.56 -19.13
N SER A 35 -17.01 22.89 -19.14
CA SER A 35 -15.84 23.76 -19.07
C SER A 35 -16.03 24.94 -18.11
N GLY A 36 -14.92 25.63 -17.80
CA GLY A 36 -14.95 26.85 -16.99
C GLY A 36 -15.00 26.62 -15.48
N VAL A 37 -15.14 27.72 -14.73
CA VAL A 37 -14.95 27.74 -13.26
C VAL A 37 -15.95 26.85 -12.53
N ARG A 38 -17.21 26.80 -12.99
CA ARG A 38 -18.25 25.97 -12.37
C ARG A 38 -17.90 24.48 -12.47
N PHE A 39 -17.39 24.06 -13.62
CA PHE A 39 -16.92 22.70 -13.85
C PHE A 39 -15.74 22.33 -12.95
N GLU A 40 -14.72 23.17 -12.88
CA GLU A 40 -13.55 22.91 -12.03
C GLU A 40 -13.93 22.84 -10.54
N LEU A 41 -14.82 23.72 -10.08
CA LEU A 41 -15.31 23.68 -8.69
C LEU A 41 -16.11 22.39 -8.41
N ALA A 42 -16.97 21.95 -9.33
CA ALA A 42 -17.73 20.71 -9.18
C ALA A 42 -16.78 19.49 -9.14
N ARG A 43 -15.79 19.46 -10.03
CA ARG A 43 -14.75 18.43 -10.07
C ARG A 43 -13.92 18.39 -8.78
N GLU A 44 -13.46 19.54 -8.29
CA GLU A 44 -12.69 19.66 -7.06
C GLU A 44 -13.48 19.17 -5.84
N GLN A 45 -14.77 19.50 -5.76
CA GLN A 45 -15.64 19.02 -4.68
C GLN A 45 -15.80 17.50 -4.70
N LEU A 46 -16.02 16.92 -5.88
CA LEU A 46 -16.14 15.48 -6.06
C LEU A 46 -14.81 14.77 -5.71
N TRP A 47 -13.69 15.29 -6.17
CA TRP A 47 -12.34 14.80 -5.84
C TRP A 47 -12.07 14.84 -4.33
N THR A 48 -12.29 16.00 -3.71
CA THR A 48 -12.02 16.21 -2.28
C THR A 48 -12.86 15.27 -1.42
N TYR A 49 -14.15 15.15 -1.76
CA TYR A 49 -15.04 14.19 -1.12
C TYR A 49 -14.52 12.75 -1.29
N ALA A 50 -14.17 12.37 -2.53
CA ALA A 50 -13.78 11.01 -2.83
C ALA A 50 -12.50 10.58 -2.15
N VAL A 51 -11.45 11.41 -2.17
CA VAL A 51 -10.19 11.14 -1.49
C VAL A 51 -10.41 10.97 0.02
N ARG A 52 -11.19 11.86 0.65
CA ARG A 52 -11.49 11.77 2.09
C ARG A 52 -12.26 10.51 2.45
N ALA A 53 -13.25 10.12 1.65
CA ALA A 53 -14.02 8.93 1.89
C ALA A 53 -13.19 7.65 1.68
N LEU A 54 -12.45 7.55 0.57
CA LEU A 54 -11.58 6.40 0.27
C LEU A 54 -10.52 6.19 1.37
N THR A 55 -9.84 7.26 1.79
CA THR A 55 -8.86 7.19 2.89
C THR A 55 -9.50 6.76 4.21
N GLY A 56 -10.70 7.25 4.53
CA GLY A 56 -11.47 6.80 5.69
C GLY A 56 -11.83 5.30 5.65
N MET A 57 -12.32 4.83 4.49
CA MET A 57 -12.69 3.43 4.27
C MET A 57 -11.49 2.48 4.29
N MET A 58 -10.34 2.92 3.79
CA MET A 58 -9.09 2.16 3.88
C MET A 58 -8.57 2.10 5.32
N ARG A 59 -8.74 3.18 6.10
CA ARG A 59 -8.29 3.25 7.49
C ARG A 59 -9.11 2.34 8.41
N ASN A 60 -10.43 2.25 8.22
CA ASN A 60 -11.31 1.44 9.06
C ASN A 60 -11.62 0.04 8.47
N GLY A 61 -11.06 -0.26 7.30
CA GLY A 61 -11.21 -1.53 6.61
C GLY A 61 -12.53 -1.74 5.85
N SER A 62 -13.47 -0.79 5.88
CA SER A 62 -14.76 -0.92 5.19
C SER A 62 -14.62 -0.99 3.67
N ILE A 63 -13.49 -0.53 3.12
CA ILE A 63 -13.15 -0.63 1.70
C ILE A 63 -13.22 -2.08 1.17
N ALA A 64 -12.98 -3.08 2.02
CA ALA A 64 -13.04 -4.49 1.63
C ALA A 64 -14.47 -4.96 1.32
N ALA A 65 -15.47 -4.43 2.03
CA ALA A 65 -16.87 -4.74 1.81
C ALA A 65 -17.48 -3.90 0.67
N SER A 66 -17.03 -2.65 0.53
CA SER A 66 -17.59 -1.71 -0.44
C SER A 66 -16.97 -1.79 -1.83
N SER A 67 -15.77 -2.37 -1.96
CA SER A 67 -15.09 -2.56 -3.25
C SER A 67 -15.11 -4.02 -3.70
N ARG A 68 -14.97 -4.23 -5.02
CA ARG A 68 -14.82 -5.57 -5.61
C ARG A 68 -13.34 -5.95 -5.82
N ALA A 69 -12.44 -5.36 -5.04
CA ALA A 69 -11.01 -5.43 -5.30
C ALA A 69 -10.34 -6.74 -4.82
N GLY A 70 -11.02 -7.55 -4.01
CA GLY A 70 -10.46 -8.79 -3.46
C GLY A 70 -9.22 -8.53 -2.61
N ILE A 71 -9.36 -7.72 -1.55
CA ILE A 71 -8.27 -7.26 -0.69
C ILE A 71 -7.87 -8.38 0.27
N TRP A 72 -6.57 -8.67 0.37
CA TRP A 72 -6.07 -9.68 1.32
C TRP A 72 -5.93 -9.11 2.73
N ALA A 73 -6.03 -9.96 3.75
CA ALA A 73 -5.98 -9.53 5.16
C ALA A 73 -4.68 -8.80 5.55
N ASN A 74 -3.55 -9.16 4.95
CA ASN A 74 -2.28 -8.46 5.16
C ASN A 74 -2.26 -7.08 4.49
N GLU A 75 -2.91 -6.92 3.35
CA GLU A 75 -3.05 -5.64 2.66
C GLU A 75 -3.99 -4.72 3.42
N LEU A 76 -5.10 -5.25 3.95
CA LEU A 76 -6.02 -4.48 4.80
C LEU A 76 -5.29 -3.91 6.02
N LYS A 77 -4.48 -4.72 6.71
CA LYS A 77 -3.63 -4.26 7.82
C LYS A 77 -2.62 -3.20 7.41
N MET A 78 -2.13 -3.23 6.17
CA MET A 78 -1.24 -2.19 5.66
C MET A 78 -2.02 -0.90 5.43
N LEU A 79 -3.18 -0.98 4.76
CA LEU A 79 -4.07 0.16 4.54
C LEU A 79 -4.51 0.81 5.86
N GLU A 80 -4.81 0.04 6.90
CA GLU A 80 -5.16 0.56 8.23
C GLU A 80 -4.02 1.38 8.86
N ARG A 81 -2.77 0.95 8.71
CA ARG A 81 -1.60 1.51 9.43
C ARG A 81 -0.85 2.58 8.65
N ASP A 82 -0.81 2.45 7.34
CA ASP A 82 0.01 3.26 6.45
C ASP A 82 -0.79 4.42 5.87
N ARG A 83 -0.55 5.63 6.38
CA ARG A 83 -1.20 6.85 5.90
C ARG A 83 -0.80 7.19 4.46
N ASP A 84 0.47 7.07 4.14
CA ASP A 84 0.99 7.49 2.83
C ASP A 84 0.49 6.57 1.72
N LEU A 85 0.41 5.26 2.00
CA LEU A 85 -0.21 4.30 1.09
C LEU A 85 -1.69 4.61 0.87
N ARG A 86 -2.44 4.99 1.91
CA ARG A 86 -3.84 5.38 1.75
C ARG A 86 -3.98 6.62 0.88
N ASP A 87 -3.19 7.66 1.15
CA ASP A 87 -3.24 8.91 0.40
C ASP A 87 -2.89 8.66 -1.07
N GLN A 88 -1.83 7.88 -1.33
CA GLN A 88 -1.43 7.47 -2.66
C GLN A 88 -2.55 6.71 -3.39
N LEU A 89 -3.08 5.64 -2.80
CA LEU A 89 -4.09 4.82 -3.47
C LEU A 89 -5.41 5.57 -3.68
N ALA A 90 -5.79 6.45 -2.74
CA ALA A 90 -6.99 7.29 -2.89
C ALA A 90 -6.82 8.27 -4.06
N LEU A 91 -5.69 8.97 -4.12
CA LEU A 91 -5.40 9.92 -5.19
C LEU A 91 -5.30 9.22 -6.55
N GLU A 92 -4.53 8.14 -6.65
CA GLU A 92 -4.42 7.34 -7.88
C GLU A 92 -5.79 6.80 -8.32
N THR A 93 -6.67 6.43 -7.38
CA THR A 93 -8.04 5.95 -7.68
C THR A 93 -8.90 7.05 -8.28
N VAL A 94 -8.87 8.23 -7.70
CA VAL A 94 -9.65 9.37 -8.20
C VAL A 94 -9.14 9.79 -9.58
N ILE A 95 -7.82 9.88 -9.77
CA ILE A 95 -7.19 10.14 -11.09
C ILE A 95 -7.62 9.10 -12.12
N ALA A 96 -7.67 7.82 -11.75
CA ALA A 96 -8.04 6.75 -12.68
C ALA A 96 -9.50 6.83 -13.16
N VAL A 97 -10.39 7.43 -12.37
CA VAL A 97 -11.80 7.65 -12.75
C VAL A 97 -11.99 8.99 -13.44
N ASP A 98 -11.17 9.98 -13.10
CA ASP A 98 -11.28 11.36 -13.55
C ASP A 98 -11.36 11.49 -15.07
N ALA A 99 -10.49 10.81 -15.81
CA ALA A 99 -10.49 10.89 -17.27
C ALA A 99 -11.81 10.40 -17.92
N TRP A 100 -12.44 9.37 -17.35
CA TRP A 100 -13.74 8.89 -17.83
C TRP A 100 -14.89 9.81 -17.42
N TRP A 101 -14.74 10.51 -16.28
CA TRP A 101 -15.80 11.34 -15.71
C TRP A 101 -15.83 12.76 -16.26
N PHE A 102 -14.64 13.36 -16.40
CA PHE A 102 -14.41 14.77 -16.71
C PHE A 102 -13.60 14.95 -18.01
N GLY A 103 -13.38 13.89 -18.78
CA GLY A 103 -12.76 13.99 -20.11
C GLY A 103 -13.67 14.71 -21.12
N GLU A 104 -13.19 14.85 -22.36
CA GLU A 104 -13.87 15.62 -23.43
C GLU A 104 -15.32 15.19 -23.66
N GLU A 105 -15.63 13.90 -23.52
CA GLU A 105 -17.00 13.37 -23.68
C GLU A 105 -17.82 13.30 -22.38
N ALA A 106 -17.22 13.66 -21.24
CA ALA A 106 -17.83 13.65 -19.89
C ALA A 106 -18.70 12.41 -19.61
N LEU A 107 -18.25 11.22 -20.04
CA LEU A 107 -19.05 10.00 -20.08
C LEU A 107 -19.63 9.63 -18.71
N GLY A 108 -18.87 9.87 -17.63
CA GLY A 108 -19.36 9.63 -16.28
C GLY A 108 -20.51 10.55 -15.85
N LEU A 109 -20.44 11.86 -16.16
CA LEU A 109 -21.52 12.80 -15.90
C LEU A 109 -22.76 12.48 -16.75
N ASN A 110 -22.56 12.18 -18.03
CA ASN A 110 -23.63 11.84 -18.97
C ASN A 110 -24.31 10.50 -18.66
N ALA A 111 -23.60 9.56 -18.02
CA ALA A 111 -24.15 8.28 -17.61
C ALA A 111 -24.93 8.33 -16.29
N TRP A 112 -24.82 9.43 -15.54
CA TRP A 112 -25.56 9.60 -14.29
C TRP A 112 -27.02 9.92 -14.55
N ASP A 113 -27.91 9.25 -13.83
CA ASP A 113 -29.35 9.43 -13.97
C ASP A 113 -29.95 9.79 -12.59
N PRO A 114 -30.43 11.03 -12.39
CA PRO A 114 -31.02 11.46 -11.12
C PRO A 114 -32.27 10.66 -10.75
N ALA A 115 -33.00 10.10 -11.73
CA ALA A 115 -34.20 9.30 -11.47
C ALA A 115 -33.87 7.95 -10.78
N LYS A 116 -32.62 7.48 -10.85
CA LYS A 116 -32.15 6.30 -10.13
C LYS A 116 -31.82 6.56 -8.65
N GLY A 117 -31.99 7.80 -8.17
CA GLY A 117 -31.96 8.15 -6.75
C GLY A 117 -30.58 8.26 -6.11
N ALA A 118 -29.50 8.07 -6.85
CA ALA A 118 -28.14 8.28 -6.36
C ALA A 118 -27.73 9.75 -6.52
N SER A 119 -27.21 10.37 -5.45
CA SER A 119 -26.54 11.69 -5.58
C SER A 119 -25.33 11.60 -6.51
N LEU A 120 -24.93 12.72 -7.10
CA LEU A 120 -23.76 12.76 -7.99
C LEU A 120 -22.49 12.32 -7.25
N ARG A 121 -22.35 12.72 -5.97
CA ARG A 121 -21.26 12.27 -5.08
C ARG A 121 -21.27 10.76 -4.88
N THR A 122 -22.44 10.18 -4.62
CA THR A 122 -22.58 8.73 -4.41
C THR A 122 -22.28 7.97 -5.69
N TYR A 123 -22.73 8.46 -6.84
CA TYR A 123 -22.47 7.84 -8.13
C TYR A 123 -20.96 7.89 -8.47
N PHE A 124 -20.31 9.04 -8.26
CA PHE A 124 -18.86 9.18 -8.43
C PHE A 124 -18.07 8.23 -7.52
N MET A 125 -18.44 8.19 -6.23
CA MET A 125 -17.87 7.24 -5.28
C MET A 125 -18.07 5.78 -5.72
N GLY A 126 -19.23 5.46 -6.29
CA GLY A 126 -19.52 4.14 -6.86
C GLY A 126 -18.55 3.77 -7.99
N ALA A 127 -18.22 4.70 -8.88
CA ALA A 127 -17.20 4.49 -9.92
C ALA A 127 -15.81 4.28 -9.30
N CYS A 128 -15.42 5.09 -8.31
CA CYS A 128 -14.16 4.89 -7.58
C CYS A 128 -14.06 3.50 -6.95
N LEU A 129 -15.13 3.00 -6.33
CA LEU A 129 -15.12 1.70 -5.64
C LEU A 129 -15.20 0.49 -6.59
N SER A 130 -15.92 0.65 -7.70
CA SER A 130 -16.20 -0.46 -8.63
C SER A 130 -15.13 -0.66 -9.70
N SER A 131 -14.55 0.44 -10.23
CA SER A 131 -13.58 0.37 -11.33
C SER A 131 -12.21 0.93 -10.95
N GLY A 132 -12.16 2.13 -10.35
CA GLY A 132 -10.91 2.83 -10.04
C GLY A 132 -10.03 2.06 -9.05
N PHE A 133 -10.53 1.85 -7.83
CA PHE A 133 -9.78 1.27 -6.73
C PHE A 133 -9.29 -0.15 -7.02
N PRO A 134 -10.11 -1.08 -7.59
CA PRO A 134 -9.62 -2.40 -7.98
C PRO A 134 -8.44 -2.35 -8.97
N ASN A 135 -8.48 -1.45 -9.95
CA ASN A 135 -7.41 -1.32 -10.95
C ASN A 135 -6.12 -0.75 -10.34
N VAL A 136 -6.27 0.28 -9.50
CA VAL A 136 -5.15 0.90 -8.79
C VAL A 136 -4.51 -0.09 -7.81
N LEU A 137 -5.31 -0.84 -7.03
CA LEU A 137 -4.78 -1.87 -6.14
C LEU A 137 -4.02 -2.96 -6.90
N ARG A 138 -4.52 -3.42 -8.05
CA ARG A 138 -3.81 -4.39 -8.91
C ARG A 138 -2.50 -3.80 -9.47
N SER A 139 -2.49 -2.53 -9.84
CA SER A 139 -1.28 -1.82 -10.30
C SER A 139 -0.24 -1.74 -9.18
N TRP A 140 -0.66 -1.32 -7.99
CA TRP A 140 0.19 -1.26 -6.80
C TRP A 140 0.77 -2.62 -6.43
N ARG A 141 -0.04 -3.70 -6.42
CA ARG A 141 0.45 -5.08 -6.20
C ARG A 141 1.57 -5.45 -7.17
N ARG A 142 1.40 -5.15 -8.47
CA ARG A 142 2.42 -5.41 -9.50
C ARG A 142 3.70 -4.61 -9.25
N LYS A 143 3.60 -3.32 -8.94
CA LYS A 143 4.74 -2.45 -8.60
C LYS A 143 5.49 -3.00 -7.40
N ARG A 144 4.77 -3.41 -6.35
CA ARG A 144 5.33 -4.01 -5.14
C ARG A 144 6.06 -5.31 -5.42
N LEU A 145 5.44 -6.25 -6.12
CA LEU A 145 6.06 -7.53 -6.49
C LEU A 145 7.34 -7.30 -7.33
N LYS A 146 7.32 -6.34 -8.25
CA LYS A 146 8.50 -5.98 -9.05
C LYS A 146 9.63 -5.42 -8.17
N SER A 147 9.31 -4.58 -7.19
CA SER A 147 10.27 -4.06 -6.22
C SER A 147 10.87 -5.17 -5.37
N GLU A 148 10.02 -6.03 -4.78
CA GLU A 148 10.45 -7.18 -3.97
C GLU A 148 11.34 -8.13 -4.78
N ALA A 149 11.00 -8.39 -6.05
CA ALA A 149 11.80 -9.21 -6.97
C ALA A 149 13.12 -8.54 -7.39
N ALA A 150 13.14 -7.22 -7.60
CA ALA A 150 14.38 -6.50 -7.93
C ALA A 150 15.38 -6.55 -6.77
N SER A 151 14.92 -6.39 -5.53
CA SER A 151 15.76 -6.57 -4.33
C SER A 151 16.29 -8.00 -4.22
N ALA A 152 15.46 -9.02 -4.48
CA ALA A 152 15.88 -10.41 -4.45
C ALA A 152 16.92 -10.76 -5.54
N ARG A 153 16.75 -10.27 -6.78
CA ARG A 153 17.72 -10.46 -7.87
C ARG A 153 19.02 -9.69 -7.68
N HIS A 154 19.00 -8.62 -6.90
CA HIS A 154 20.22 -7.86 -6.60
C HIS A 154 21.11 -8.63 -5.61
N LEU A 155 20.51 -9.28 -4.61
CA LEU A 155 21.20 -10.25 -3.78
C LEU A 155 21.87 -11.36 -4.59
N GLU A 156 21.12 -11.97 -5.50
CA GLU A 156 21.63 -13.06 -6.36
C GLU A 156 22.80 -12.57 -7.24
N ARG A 157 22.77 -11.32 -7.73
CA ARG A 157 23.89 -10.74 -8.52
C ARG A 157 25.11 -10.35 -7.69
N ILE A 158 24.94 -9.83 -6.48
CA ILE A 158 26.08 -9.56 -5.57
C ILE A 158 26.79 -10.88 -5.25
N HIS A 159 26.02 -11.95 -5.04
CA HIS A 159 26.55 -13.30 -4.85
C HIS A 159 27.42 -13.78 -6.02
N ASP A 160 26.96 -13.58 -7.25
CA ASP A 160 27.71 -13.98 -8.45
C ASP A 160 28.95 -13.09 -8.70
N SER A 161 28.94 -11.82 -8.29
CA SER A 161 30.11 -10.93 -8.40
C SER A 161 31.19 -11.14 -7.34
N ALA A 162 30.90 -11.90 -6.28
CA ALA A 162 31.86 -12.21 -5.22
C ALA A 162 32.80 -13.39 -5.55
N ASP A 163 32.75 -13.91 -6.78
CA ASP A 163 33.50 -15.08 -7.30
C ASP A 163 35.05 -14.98 -7.22
N GLN A 164 35.60 -13.90 -6.66
CA GLN A 164 37.04 -13.63 -6.59
C GLN A 164 37.68 -13.79 -5.19
N SER A 165 37.08 -14.56 -4.27
CA SER A 165 37.69 -14.74 -2.93
C SER A 165 37.47 -16.12 -2.34
N GLY A 166 38.57 -16.72 -1.85
CA GLY A 166 38.71 -17.73 -0.77
C GLY A 166 37.80 -18.96 -0.70
N LEU A 167 38.37 -20.12 -0.35
CA LEU A 167 37.65 -21.40 -0.19
C LEU A 167 36.55 -21.35 0.90
N GLU A 168 36.78 -20.63 2.01
CA GLU A 168 35.76 -20.40 3.05
C GLU A 168 34.58 -19.57 2.55
N ALA A 169 34.84 -18.54 1.73
CA ALA A 169 33.78 -17.74 1.13
C ALA A 169 32.97 -18.57 0.12
N VAL A 170 33.59 -19.52 -0.59
CA VAL A 170 32.87 -20.48 -1.46
C VAL A 170 31.91 -21.36 -0.66
N ILE A 171 32.34 -21.89 0.50
CA ILE A 171 31.50 -22.74 1.36
C ILE A 171 30.35 -21.93 1.97
N LEU A 172 30.63 -20.78 2.58
CA LEU A 172 29.60 -19.91 3.15
C LEU A 172 28.58 -19.47 2.09
N ARG A 173 29.04 -19.24 0.85
CA ARG A 173 28.19 -18.95 -0.31
C ARG A 173 27.27 -20.11 -0.68
N ALA A 174 27.79 -21.34 -0.73
CA ALA A 174 26.97 -22.52 -1.02
C ALA A 174 25.84 -22.66 0.01
N VAL A 175 26.16 -22.48 1.29
CA VAL A 175 25.18 -22.47 2.39
C VAL A 175 24.15 -21.36 2.22
N VAL A 176 24.58 -20.12 1.97
CA VAL A 176 23.65 -18.99 1.78
C VAL A 176 22.73 -19.23 0.59
N ARG A 177 23.23 -19.80 -0.52
CA ARG A 177 22.42 -20.13 -1.70
C ARG A 177 21.34 -21.15 -1.36
N GLU A 178 21.68 -22.20 -0.63
CA GLU A 178 20.72 -23.22 -0.20
C GLU A 178 19.69 -22.66 0.80
N VAL A 179 20.12 -21.81 1.73
CA VAL A 179 19.21 -21.08 2.64
C VAL A 179 18.26 -20.16 1.87
N LEU A 180 18.75 -19.43 0.87
CA LEU A 180 17.93 -18.54 0.05
C LEU A 180 17.01 -19.31 -0.90
N ALA A 181 17.39 -20.50 -1.37
CA ALA A 181 16.50 -21.37 -2.14
C ALA A 181 15.25 -21.77 -1.34
N GLU A 182 15.41 -21.91 -0.02
CA GLU A 182 14.34 -22.24 0.90
C GLU A 182 13.52 -21.03 1.39
N ALA A 183 13.99 -19.82 1.10
CA ALA A 183 13.36 -18.58 1.51
C ALA A 183 12.27 -18.13 0.52
N THR A 184 11.16 -17.62 1.07
CA THR A 184 10.16 -16.90 0.29
C THR A 184 10.72 -15.60 -0.28
N LEU A 185 10.09 -15.05 -1.33
CA LEU A 185 10.52 -13.80 -1.95
C LEU A 185 10.66 -12.66 -0.93
N VAL A 186 9.70 -12.54 0.00
CA VAL A 186 9.74 -11.54 1.08
C VAL A 186 10.92 -11.76 2.02
N GLN A 187 11.23 -13.01 2.37
CA GLN A 187 12.39 -13.33 3.21
C GLN A 187 13.71 -13.01 2.49
N LYS A 188 13.82 -13.33 1.20
CA LYS A 188 14.96 -12.92 0.36
C LYS A 188 15.14 -11.40 0.39
N SER A 189 14.07 -10.63 0.16
CA SER A 189 14.14 -9.15 0.19
C SER A 189 14.56 -8.61 1.56
N ILE A 190 14.07 -9.19 2.67
CA ILE A 190 14.49 -8.80 4.03
C ILE A 190 15.98 -9.07 4.22
N CYS A 191 16.45 -10.29 3.92
CA CYS A 191 17.88 -10.64 4.01
C CYS A 191 18.75 -9.71 3.16
N GLY A 192 18.24 -9.29 1.99
CA GLY A 192 18.95 -8.39 1.09
C GLY A 192 19.11 -6.99 1.65
N LEU A 193 18.05 -6.43 2.22
CA LEU A 193 18.09 -5.10 2.81
C LEU A 193 18.97 -5.04 4.07
N ILE A 194 19.00 -6.11 4.88
CA ILE A 194 19.94 -6.22 6.01
C ILE A 194 21.37 -6.23 5.49
N TYR A 195 21.69 -7.11 4.55
CA TYR A 195 23.06 -7.33 4.12
C TYR A 195 23.65 -6.16 3.32
N THR A 196 22.83 -5.47 2.53
CA THR A 196 23.32 -4.44 1.59
C THR A 196 23.27 -3.02 2.15
N GLN A 197 22.36 -2.75 3.08
CA GLN A 197 22.08 -1.38 3.54
C GLN A 197 22.12 -1.27 5.07
N ASP A 198 22.45 -2.35 5.78
CA ASP A 198 22.46 -2.44 7.24
C ASP A 198 21.19 -1.89 7.91
N LEU A 199 20.05 -2.03 7.20
CA LEU A 199 18.80 -1.46 7.66
C LEU A 199 18.27 -2.22 8.87
N THR A 200 17.77 -1.45 9.84
CA THR A 200 17.07 -2.01 10.99
C THR A 200 15.75 -2.66 10.55
N HIS A 201 15.20 -3.58 11.36
CA HIS A 201 13.89 -4.18 11.07
C HIS A 201 12.76 -3.14 10.90
N LYS A 202 12.88 -1.99 11.55
CA LYS A 202 11.93 -0.89 11.42
C LYS A 202 12.01 -0.23 10.03
N GLU A 203 13.22 0.01 9.54
CA GLU A 203 13.47 0.62 8.22
C GLU A 203 13.12 -0.33 7.09
N ILE A 204 13.49 -1.61 7.21
CA ILE A 204 13.08 -2.66 6.27
C ILE A 204 11.56 -2.75 6.19
N GLY A 205 10.90 -2.62 7.34
CA GLY A 205 9.44 -2.55 7.43
C GLY A 205 8.86 -1.47 6.52
N LYS A 206 9.42 -0.25 6.58
CA LYS A 206 9.02 0.88 5.73
C LYS A 206 9.26 0.59 4.25
N VAL A 207 10.45 0.11 3.89
CA VAL A 207 10.85 -0.16 2.49
C VAL A 207 9.96 -1.24 1.84
N LEU A 208 9.58 -2.28 2.58
CA LEU A 208 8.78 -3.40 2.05
C LEU A 208 7.26 -3.18 2.13
N GLY A 209 6.82 -1.91 2.17
CA GLY A 209 5.44 -1.49 2.25
C GLY A 209 4.93 -1.44 3.69
N ASN A 210 5.57 -0.63 4.54
CA ASN A 210 5.17 -0.31 5.92
C ASN A 210 4.74 -1.51 6.79
N ARG A 211 5.51 -2.60 6.71
CA ARG A 211 5.44 -3.72 7.65
C ARG A 211 5.97 -3.27 9.02
N SER A 212 5.45 -3.83 10.11
CA SER A 212 6.01 -3.56 11.44
C SER A 212 7.35 -4.29 11.63
N ALA A 213 8.22 -3.75 12.49
CA ALA A 213 9.49 -4.40 12.86
C ALA A 213 9.27 -5.84 13.38
N ALA A 214 8.19 -6.07 14.12
CA ALA A 214 7.80 -7.39 14.60
C ALA A 214 7.42 -8.35 13.44
N ALA A 215 6.75 -7.85 12.40
CA ALA A 215 6.41 -8.66 11.22
C ALA A 215 7.66 -9.04 10.42
N VAL A 216 8.63 -8.13 10.31
CA VAL A 216 9.95 -8.42 9.72
C VAL A 216 10.69 -9.48 10.54
N GLY A 217 10.74 -9.32 11.86
CA GLY A 217 11.34 -10.30 12.78
C GLY A 217 10.66 -11.68 12.70
N ALA A 218 9.34 -11.73 12.57
CA ALA A 218 8.60 -12.99 12.42
C ALA A 218 8.96 -13.73 11.12
N GLN A 219 9.20 -13.03 10.01
CA GLN A 219 9.64 -13.65 8.75
C GLN A 219 11.04 -14.24 8.88
N LEU A 220 11.95 -13.53 9.55
CA LEU A 220 13.31 -14.02 9.82
C LEU A 220 13.30 -15.21 10.77
N ASN A 221 12.50 -15.19 11.83
CA ASN A 221 12.39 -16.33 12.74
C ASN A 221 11.83 -17.56 12.03
N ARG A 222 10.84 -17.42 11.15
CA ARG A 222 10.35 -18.53 10.33
C ARG A 222 11.43 -19.10 9.41
N LEU A 223 12.22 -18.24 8.79
CA LEU A 223 13.36 -18.68 7.97
C LEU A 223 14.38 -19.42 8.82
N ARG A 224 14.78 -18.86 9.97
CA ARG A 224 15.71 -19.49 10.93
C ARG A 224 15.20 -20.86 11.36
N THR A 225 13.95 -20.98 11.81
CA THR A 225 13.38 -22.27 12.21
C THR A 225 13.39 -23.29 11.08
N LYS A 226 13.09 -22.87 9.84
CA LYS A 226 13.14 -23.73 8.66
C LYS A 226 14.56 -24.21 8.37
N VAL A 227 15.53 -23.29 8.37
CA VAL A 227 16.96 -23.58 8.16
C VAL A 227 17.49 -24.52 9.26
N THR A 228 17.25 -24.22 10.53
CA THR A 228 17.65 -25.08 11.67
C THR A 228 17.09 -26.49 11.53
N ARG A 229 15.85 -26.63 11.06
CA ARG A 229 15.27 -27.95 10.79
C ARG A 229 16.03 -28.67 9.68
N LEU A 230 16.33 -28.00 8.56
CA LEU A 230 17.03 -28.59 7.40
C LEU A 230 18.45 -29.04 7.76
N VAL A 231 19.16 -28.25 8.57
CA VAL A 231 20.45 -28.63 9.15
C VAL A 231 20.33 -29.87 10.01
N ARG A 232 19.36 -29.89 10.93
CA ARG A 232 19.16 -31.02 11.85
C ARG A 232 18.87 -32.34 11.14
N ILE A 233 18.18 -32.30 10.00
CA ILE A 233 17.85 -33.50 9.21
C ILE A 233 18.89 -33.82 8.13
N GLY A 234 20.02 -33.08 8.09
CA GLY A 234 21.12 -33.32 7.16
C GLY A 234 20.83 -32.94 5.69
N VAL A 235 19.78 -32.13 5.45
CA VAL A 235 19.45 -31.64 4.11
C VAL A 235 20.25 -30.39 3.74
N LEU A 236 20.58 -29.57 4.74
CA LEU A 236 21.45 -28.40 4.59
C LEU A 236 22.76 -28.67 5.33
N ASP A 237 23.88 -28.74 4.61
CA ASP A 237 25.19 -28.89 5.23
C ASP A 237 25.75 -27.50 5.55
N VAL A 238 26.09 -27.25 6.81
CA VAL A 238 26.56 -25.94 7.29
C VAL A 238 27.81 -26.18 8.12
N PRO A 239 28.90 -25.40 7.91
CA PRO A 239 30.12 -25.59 8.67
C PRO A 239 29.86 -25.52 10.18
N THR A 240 30.47 -26.44 10.91
CA THR A 240 30.25 -26.68 12.34
C THR A 240 30.50 -25.45 13.21
N GLU A 241 31.40 -24.57 12.79
CA GLU A 241 31.68 -23.27 13.41
C GLU A 241 30.47 -22.31 13.42
N TYR A 242 29.55 -22.43 12.46
CA TYR A 242 28.33 -21.62 12.40
C TYR A 242 27.14 -22.27 13.15
N LEU A 243 27.20 -23.57 13.46
CA LEU A 243 26.15 -24.30 14.18
C LEU A 243 26.00 -23.83 15.64
N ALA A 244 27.09 -23.42 16.29
CA ALA A 244 27.09 -22.93 17.66
C ALA A 244 26.22 -21.66 17.86
N SER A 245 26.12 -20.83 16.81
CA SER A 245 25.29 -19.61 16.80
C SER A 245 23.79 -19.89 16.55
N ALA A 246 23.48 -21.00 15.87
CA ALA A 246 22.11 -21.38 15.51
C ALA A 246 21.35 -22.08 16.65
N GLY A 247 22.07 -22.64 17.63
CA GLY A 247 21.52 -23.34 18.81
C GLY A 247 21.42 -22.49 20.09
N ALA A 248 22.11 -21.35 20.18
CA ALA A 248 22.17 -20.51 21.38
C ALA A 248 20.97 -19.54 21.53
N GLY A 249 19.79 -19.97 21.07
CA GLY A 249 18.55 -19.19 21.16
C GLY A 249 17.68 -19.56 22.37
N SER A 250 18.24 -19.97 23.51
CA SER A 250 17.50 -20.06 24.78
C SER A 250 18.42 -20.32 25.98
N ALA A 251 19.07 -19.28 26.49
CA ALA A 251 19.41 -19.08 27.91
C ALA A 251 20.43 -17.93 28.04
N VAL A 252 20.34 -17.20 29.16
CA VAL A 252 21.29 -16.20 29.73
C VAL A 252 20.98 -14.73 29.37
N ARG A 253 20.14 -14.08 30.20
CA ARG A 253 20.43 -12.99 31.20
C ARG A 253 20.38 -11.60 30.54
N GLY A 254 19.65 -10.59 31.03
CA GLY A 254 19.41 -10.20 32.41
C GLY A 254 20.57 -9.32 32.90
N VAL A 255 20.37 -7.99 32.94
CA VAL A 255 21.23 -6.95 33.56
C VAL A 255 22.55 -6.71 32.79
N ASN A 256 22.96 -5.50 32.36
CA ASN A 256 22.79 -4.11 32.80
C ASN A 256 22.49 -3.20 31.60
#